data_AF-A0A968ZWI9-F1
#
_entry.id   AF-A0A968ZWI9-F1
#
_cell.length_a   1.000
_cell.length_b   1.000
_cell.length_c   1.000
_cell.angle_alpha   90.00
_cell.angle_beta   90.00
_cell.angle_gamma   90.00
#
_symmetry.space_group_name_H-M   'P 1'
#
loop_
_entity.id
_entity.type
_entity.pdbx_description
1 polymer ?
#
loop_
_entity_poly.entity_id
_entity_poly.type
_entity_poly.pdbx_seq_one_letter_code
_entity_poly.pdbx_strand_id
1 'polypeptide(L)'
;MKSSQLKNTALYLLCLVMVPVVMVAIRVIITWSAERYIYSVPWVGGLLKSLEIAELANVVVFALLGLGLGAATIFLPKVKGLGPRVAVLLLVFMLAAGVFGTGYLARQHLWIQQVADQSNISSEAAKTLADNLLVKQTGDRGFWGFYRYTTQVPVLPTEARDLQTLAEEEKWVRSELTRFSGVEPGVFSKVFHMTGWGIRIFYMLLAAITVLIYFLKGTDWAESQRPQPSPRPIPRVPQKR
;
A
#
# COMPACT_ATOMS: atom_id res chain seq x y z
N MET A 1 10.14 39.70 -2.39
CA MET A 1 10.07 38.51 -3.26
C MET A 1 10.52 37.21 -2.59
N LYS A 2 11.68 37.15 -1.90
CA LYS A 2 12.17 35.92 -1.23
C LYS A 2 11.25 35.36 -0.13
N SER A 3 10.61 36.21 0.68
CA SER A 3 9.72 35.77 1.78
C SER A 3 8.46 35.02 1.30
N SER A 4 7.83 35.47 0.21
CA SER A 4 6.65 34.78 -0.36
C SER A 4 6.99 33.43 -0.96
N GLN A 5 8.17 33.28 -1.60
CA GLN A 5 8.61 31.98 -2.10
C GLN A 5 8.93 31.01 -0.97
N LEU A 6 9.59 31.48 0.08
CA LEU A 6 9.88 30.66 1.26
C LEU A 6 8.59 30.12 1.91
N LYS A 7 7.57 30.98 2.07
CA LYS A 7 6.26 30.58 2.60
C LYS A 7 5.59 29.52 1.73
N ASN A 8 5.58 29.70 0.41
CA ASN A 8 4.95 28.76 -0.51
C ASN A 8 5.69 27.40 -0.54
N THR A 9 7.02 27.41 -0.52
CA THR A 9 7.81 26.18 -0.40
C THR A 9 7.52 25.47 0.93
N ALA A 10 7.44 26.20 2.04
CA ALA A 10 7.09 25.61 3.33
C ALA A 10 5.69 24.98 3.33
N LEU A 11 4.69 25.64 2.74
CA LEU A 11 3.34 25.09 2.59
C LEU A 11 3.32 23.85 1.69
N TYR A 12 4.07 23.84 0.60
CA TYR A 12 4.21 22.65 -0.24
C TYR A 12 4.80 21.48 0.54
N LEU A 13 5.91 21.69 1.27
CA LEU A 13 6.53 20.66 2.08
C LEU A 13 5.60 20.16 3.20
N LEU A 14 4.84 21.07 3.81
CA LEU A 14 3.83 20.69 4.80
C LEU A 14 2.76 19.78 4.19
N CYS A 15 2.21 20.13 3.03
CA CYS A 15 1.25 19.26 2.32
C CYS A 15 1.87 17.92 1.91
N LEU A 16 3.13 17.94 1.45
CA LEU A 16 3.88 16.75 1.06
C LEU A 16 4.03 15.76 2.21
N VAL A 17 4.09 16.22 3.46
CA VAL A 17 4.16 15.37 4.65
C VAL A 17 2.76 15.03 5.18
N MET A 18 1.89 16.03 5.34
CA MET A 18 0.59 15.86 5.98
C MET A 18 -0.35 14.97 5.17
N VAL A 19 -0.37 15.10 3.84
CA VAL A 19 -1.27 14.28 3.01
C VAL A 19 -0.92 12.79 3.14
N PRO A 20 0.34 12.33 2.94
CA PRO A 20 0.70 10.94 3.20
C PRO A 20 0.42 10.49 4.63
N VAL A 21 0.70 11.30 5.65
CA VAL A 21 0.44 10.94 7.07
C VAL A 21 -1.04 10.65 7.30
N VAL A 22 -1.93 11.50 6.80
CA VAL A 22 -3.38 11.28 6.90
C VAL A 22 -3.79 10.02 6.12
N MET A 23 -3.22 9.79 4.94
CA MET A 23 -3.51 8.58 4.15
C MET A 23 -3.02 7.30 4.84
N VAL A 24 -1.85 7.33 5.50
CA VAL A 24 -1.36 6.23 6.33
C VAL A 24 -2.32 5.95 7.48
N ALA A 25 -2.79 6.99 8.19
CA ALA A 25 -3.75 6.82 9.28
C ALA A 25 -5.06 6.17 8.80
N ILE A 26 -5.63 6.66 7.70
CA ILE A 26 -6.82 6.07 7.08
C ILE A 26 -6.56 4.61 6.69
N ARG A 27 -5.39 4.34 6.09
CA ARG A 27 -5.02 2.99 5.67
C ARG A 27 -4.93 2.02 6.86
N VAL A 28 -4.30 2.44 7.95
CA VAL A 28 -4.21 1.65 9.19
C VAL A 28 -5.60 1.38 9.76
N ILE A 29 -6.49 2.37 9.78
CA ILE A 29 -7.88 2.20 10.25
C ILE A 29 -8.63 1.19 9.38
N ILE A 30 -8.49 1.27 8.05
CA ILE A 30 -9.11 0.31 7.12
C ILE A 30 -8.58 -1.10 7.39
N THR A 31 -7.27 -1.27 7.49
CA THR A 31 -6.64 -2.58 7.76
C THR A 31 -7.12 -3.15 9.10
N TRP A 32 -7.10 -2.34 10.16
CA TRP A 32 -7.58 -2.74 11.47
C TRP A 32 -9.06 -3.16 11.44
N SER A 33 -9.91 -2.36 10.78
CA SER A 33 -11.34 -2.66 10.67
C SER A 33 -11.58 -3.95 9.87
N ALA A 34 -10.82 -4.17 8.80
CA ALA A 34 -10.92 -5.39 8.00
C ALA A 34 -10.51 -6.63 8.81
N GLU A 35 -9.36 -6.59 9.50
CA GLU A 35 -8.93 -7.72 10.34
C GLU A 35 -9.94 -8.01 11.46
N ARG A 36 -10.49 -6.96 12.10
CA ARG A 36 -11.34 -7.12 13.27
C ARG A 36 -12.80 -7.50 12.98
N TYR A 37 -13.37 -7.01 11.89
CA TYR A 37 -14.80 -7.14 11.61
C TYR A 37 -15.12 -7.94 10.35
N ILE A 38 -14.25 -7.91 9.33
CA ILE A 38 -14.50 -8.58 8.05
C ILE A 38 -13.87 -9.97 8.07
N TYR A 39 -12.60 -10.06 8.43
CA TYR A 39 -11.85 -11.32 8.38
C TYR A 39 -12.09 -12.24 9.58
N SER A 40 -12.71 -11.73 10.64
CA SER A 40 -13.12 -12.53 11.80
C SER A 40 -14.39 -13.36 11.54
N VAL A 41 -15.10 -13.13 10.44
CA VAL A 41 -16.35 -13.84 10.14
C VAL A 41 -16.06 -15.29 9.74
N PRO A 42 -16.61 -16.30 10.44
CA PRO A 42 -16.44 -17.71 10.06
C PRO A 42 -16.88 -17.97 8.62
N TRP A 43 -16.21 -18.90 7.92
CA TRP A 43 -16.45 -19.31 6.53
C TRP A 43 -16.12 -18.29 5.43
N VAL A 44 -16.39 -17.01 5.65
CA VAL A 44 -16.22 -15.95 4.63
C VAL A 44 -14.93 -15.15 4.83
N GLY A 45 -14.50 -14.95 6.08
CA GLY A 45 -13.34 -14.13 6.42
C GLY A 45 -12.03 -14.59 5.78
N GLY A 46 -11.78 -15.90 5.76
CA GLY A 46 -10.59 -16.47 5.11
C GLY A 46 -10.56 -16.26 3.60
N LEU A 47 -11.71 -16.35 2.93
CA LEU A 47 -11.84 -16.10 1.49
C LEU A 47 -11.69 -14.61 1.16
N LEU A 48 -12.28 -13.72 1.97
CA LEU A 48 -12.10 -12.27 1.80
C LEU A 48 -10.65 -11.84 2.07
N LYS A 49 -9.98 -12.51 3.02
CA LYS A 49 -8.58 -12.27 3.34
C LYS A 49 -7.65 -12.76 2.22
N SER A 50 -7.95 -13.90 1.58
CA SER A 50 -7.19 -14.39 0.43
C SER A 50 -7.34 -13.54 -0.83
N LEU A 51 -8.50 -12.89 -1.01
CA LEU A 51 -8.72 -11.88 -2.05
C LEU A 51 -8.14 -10.50 -1.70
N GLU A 52 -7.57 -10.37 -0.50
CA GLU A 52 -7.07 -9.12 0.08
C GLU A 52 -8.09 -7.97 -0.08
N ILE A 53 -9.38 -8.19 0.22
CA ILE A 53 -10.45 -7.22 -0.14
C ILE A 53 -10.25 -5.83 0.48
N ALA A 54 -9.56 -5.75 1.63
CA ALA A 54 -9.15 -4.48 2.23
C ALA A 54 -8.29 -3.61 1.28
N GLU A 55 -7.59 -4.23 0.34
CA GLU A 55 -6.78 -3.56 -0.68
C GLU A 55 -7.62 -2.89 -1.77
N LEU A 56 -8.92 -3.21 -1.92
CA LEU A 56 -9.80 -2.43 -2.79
C LEU A 56 -9.98 -1.00 -2.30
N ALA A 57 -9.98 -0.79 -0.98
CA ALA A 57 -10.08 0.54 -0.40
C ALA A 57 -8.87 1.43 -0.77
N ASN A 58 -7.77 0.81 -1.22
CA ASN A 58 -6.60 1.52 -1.71
C ASN A 58 -6.94 2.43 -2.87
N VAL A 59 -7.88 2.06 -3.74
CA VAL A 59 -8.28 2.90 -4.87
C VAL A 59 -8.68 4.29 -4.36
N VAL A 60 -9.48 4.35 -3.30
CA VAL A 60 -9.91 5.61 -2.70
C VAL A 60 -8.74 6.32 -2.02
N VAL A 61 -7.94 5.60 -1.22
CA VAL A 61 -6.78 6.19 -0.52
C VAL A 61 -5.77 6.79 -1.50
N PHE A 62 -5.44 6.07 -2.59
CA PHE A 62 -4.51 6.54 -3.62
C PHE A 62 -5.09 7.63 -4.51
N ALA A 63 -6.40 7.63 -4.75
CA ALA A 63 -7.07 8.73 -5.43
C ALA A 63 -6.95 10.02 -4.60
N LEU A 64 -7.22 9.96 -3.29
CA LEU A 64 -7.09 11.10 -2.39
C LEU A 64 -5.64 11.54 -2.22
N LEU A 65 -4.71 10.59 -2.10
CA LEU A 65 -3.27 10.87 -2.05
C LEU A 65 -2.81 11.61 -3.31
N GLY A 66 -3.12 11.04 -4.48
CA GLY A 66 -2.76 11.61 -5.77
C GLY A 66 -3.34 13.01 -5.93
N LEU A 67 -4.64 13.16 -5.71
CA LEU A 67 -5.33 14.44 -5.81
C LEU A 67 -4.75 15.47 -4.85
N GLY A 68 -4.52 15.11 -3.58
CA GLY A 68 -3.96 15.99 -2.57
C GLY A 68 -2.54 16.45 -2.89
N LEU A 69 -1.67 15.53 -3.31
CA LEU A 69 -0.30 15.85 -3.73
C LEU A 69 -0.26 16.67 -5.03
N GLY A 70 -1.16 16.38 -5.96
CA GLY A 70 -1.32 17.14 -7.20
C GLY A 70 -1.81 18.55 -6.94
N ALA A 71 -2.83 18.72 -6.10
CA ALA A 71 -3.37 20.01 -5.69
C ALA A 71 -2.33 20.86 -4.94
N ALA A 72 -1.52 20.22 -4.08
CA ALA A 72 -0.43 20.89 -3.37
C ALA A 72 0.60 21.54 -4.32
N THR A 73 0.67 21.12 -5.59
CA THR A 73 1.54 21.77 -6.57
C THR A 73 1.18 23.23 -6.81
N ILE A 74 -0.01 23.72 -6.42
CA ILE A 74 -0.38 25.13 -6.49
C ILE A 74 0.66 26.06 -5.84
N PHE A 75 1.33 25.58 -4.78
CA PHE A 75 2.37 26.30 -4.04
C PHE A 75 3.74 26.29 -4.72
N LEU A 76 3.98 25.41 -5.69
CA LEU A 76 5.21 25.41 -6.48
C LEU A 76 5.15 26.44 -7.61
N PRO A 77 6.30 27.01 -8.04
CA PRO A 77 6.38 27.70 -9.31
C PRO A 77 6.06 26.75 -10.47
N LYS A 78 5.56 27.30 -11.59
CA LYS A 78 5.24 26.50 -12.79
C LYS A 78 6.44 25.65 -13.19
N VAL A 79 6.27 24.33 -13.13
CA VAL A 79 7.32 23.35 -13.42
C VAL A 79 7.54 23.32 -14.94
N LYS A 80 8.58 24.04 -15.40
CA LYS A 80 9.02 24.06 -16.79
C LYS A 80 10.15 23.04 -16.98
N GLY A 81 10.03 22.20 -18.01
CA GLY A 81 11.04 21.18 -18.35
C GLY A 81 10.71 19.77 -17.84
N LEU A 82 11.34 18.77 -18.46
CA LEU A 82 11.08 17.35 -18.21
C LEU A 82 11.61 16.88 -16.84
N GLY A 83 12.83 17.28 -16.47
CA GLY A 83 13.53 16.79 -15.27
C GLY A 83 12.76 17.01 -13.96
N PRO A 84 12.35 18.25 -13.63
CA PRO A 84 11.58 18.50 -12.42
C PRO A 84 10.21 17.80 -12.39
N ARG A 85 9.57 17.57 -13.54
CA ARG A 85 8.30 16.81 -13.62
C ARG A 85 8.50 15.35 -13.27
N VAL A 86 9.57 14.73 -13.81
CA VAL A 86 9.95 13.36 -13.47
C VAL A 86 10.30 13.25 -11.99
N ALA A 87 11.02 14.22 -11.42
CA ALA A 87 11.37 14.21 -10.00
C ALA A 87 10.13 14.24 -9.08
N VAL A 88 9.15 15.11 -9.37
CA VAL A 88 7.88 15.16 -8.60
C VAL A 88 7.11 13.86 -8.73
N LEU A 89 7.04 13.30 -9.94
CA LEU A 89 6.34 12.04 -10.20
C LEU A 89 6.99 10.86 -9.46
N LEU A 90 8.33 10.77 -9.47
CA LEU A 90 9.07 9.77 -8.69
C LEU A 90 8.83 9.91 -7.19
N LEU A 91 8.80 11.14 -6.67
CA LEU A 91 8.48 11.41 -5.27
C LEU A 91 7.06 10.97 -4.90
N VAL A 92 6.07 11.23 -5.76
CA VAL A 92 4.69 10.76 -5.57
C VAL A 92 4.64 9.23 -5.55
N PHE A 93 5.33 8.55 -6.46
CA PHE A 93 5.40 7.09 -6.46
C PHE A 93 6.10 6.53 -5.21
N MET A 94 7.16 7.17 -4.74
CA MET A 94 7.84 6.78 -3.50
C MET A 94 6.91 6.91 -2.29
N LEU A 95 6.19 8.03 -2.17
CA LEU A 95 5.21 8.23 -1.09
C LEU A 95 4.06 7.23 -1.18
N ALA A 96 3.57 6.96 -2.39
CA ALA A 96 2.53 5.98 -2.63
C ALA A 96 2.97 4.56 -2.23
N ALA A 97 4.20 4.15 -2.60
CA ALA A 97 4.76 2.87 -2.18
C ALA A 97 4.87 2.77 -0.65
N GLY A 98 5.27 3.85 0.02
CA GLY A 98 5.27 3.94 1.48
C GLY A 98 3.88 3.72 2.08
N VAL A 99 2.87 4.45 1.59
CA VAL A 99 1.47 4.31 2.03
C VAL A 99 0.96 2.87 1.79
N PHE A 100 1.27 2.27 0.64
CA PHE A 100 0.89 0.89 0.32
C PHE A 100 1.47 -0.11 1.35
N GLY A 101 2.77 0.01 1.65
CA GLY A 101 3.45 -0.87 2.60
C GLY A 101 2.90 -0.81 4.03
N THR A 102 2.33 0.34 4.45
CA THR A 102 1.79 0.49 5.81
C THR A 102 0.64 -0.47 6.13
N GLY A 103 -0.18 -0.84 5.15
CA GLY A 103 -1.24 -1.83 5.36
C GLY A 103 -0.69 -3.20 5.76
N TYR A 104 0.40 -3.64 5.13
CA TYR A 104 1.06 -4.90 5.45
C TYR A 104 1.83 -4.84 6.77
N LEU A 105 2.44 -3.70 7.10
CA LEU A 105 3.05 -3.50 8.42
C LEU A 105 2.02 -3.58 9.55
N ALA A 106 0.87 -2.92 9.37
CA ALA A 106 -0.23 -2.98 10.33
C ALA A 106 -0.75 -4.42 10.48
N ARG A 107 -0.94 -5.14 9.36
CA ARG A 107 -1.35 -6.55 9.38
C ARG A 107 -0.33 -7.45 10.09
N GLN A 108 0.96 -7.24 9.86
CA GLN A 108 2.01 -7.99 10.55
C GLN A 108 1.94 -7.77 12.07
N HIS A 109 1.80 -6.52 12.49
CA HIS A 109 1.71 -6.17 13.90
C HIS A 109 0.50 -6.82 14.57
N LEU A 110 -0.67 -6.73 13.93
CA LEU A 110 -1.90 -7.36 14.42
C LEU A 110 -1.79 -8.88 14.48
N TRP A 111 -1.14 -9.50 13.51
CA TRP A 111 -0.89 -10.95 13.53
C TRP A 111 0.02 -11.36 14.70
N ILE A 112 1.13 -10.65 14.93
CA ILE A 112 2.03 -10.94 16.06
C ILE A 112 1.31 -10.76 17.41
N GLN A 113 0.49 -9.72 17.54
CA GLN A 113 -0.34 -9.52 18.73
C GLN A 113 -1.33 -10.66 18.92
N GLN A 114 -2.00 -11.09 17.85
CA GLN A 114 -2.94 -12.20 17.90
C GLN A 114 -2.25 -13.50 18.36
N VAL A 115 -1.02 -13.76 17.91
CA VAL A 115 -0.22 -14.90 18.36
C VAL A 115 0.12 -14.79 19.86
N ALA A 116 0.51 -13.61 20.31
CA ALA A 116 0.81 -13.34 21.71
C ALA A 116 -0.42 -13.59 22.60
N ASP A 117 -1.57 -13.04 22.20
CA ASP A 117 -2.83 -13.12 22.92
C ASP A 117 -3.37 -14.56 23.00
N GLN A 118 -3.40 -15.28 21.87
CA GLN A 118 -3.94 -16.64 21.83
C GLN A 118 -3.05 -17.64 22.55
N SER A 119 -1.74 -17.41 22.56
CA SER A 119 -0.77 -18.32 23.19
C SER A 119 -0.42 -17.93 24.62
N ASN A 120 -0.97 -16.82 25.12
CA ASN A 120 -0.64 -16.24 26.43
C ASN A 120 0.87 -16.06 26.64
N ILE A 121 1.58 -15.53 25.63
CA ILE A 121 3.02 -15.26 25.67
C ILE A 121 3.29 -13.76 25.48
N SER A 122 4.50 -13.31 25.80
CA SER A 122 4.88 -11.92 25.57
C SER A 122 4.92 -11.58 24.07
N SER A 123 4.65 -10.32 23.73
CA SER A 123 4.72 -9.85 22.34
C SER A 123 6.12 -10.03 21.73
N GLU A 124 7.18 -9.98 22.54
CA GLU A 124 8.54 -10.24 22.08
C GLU A 124 8.74 -11.73 21.75
N ALA A 125 8.25 -12.63 22.60
CA ALA A 125 8.32 -14.08 22.33
C ALA A 125 7.51 -14.45 21.07
N ALA A 126 6.31 -13.89 20.92
CA ALA A 126 5.49 -14.07 19.72
C ALA A 126 6.20 -13.56 18.46
N LYS A 127 6.85 -12.39 18.54
CA LYS A 127 7.65 -11.85 17.42
C LYS A 127 8.81 -12.77 17.07
N THR A 128 9.55 -13.30 18.05
CA THR A 128 10.65 -14.24 17.79
C THR A 128 10.16 -15.52 17.13
N LEU A 129 9.04 -16.08 17.59
CA LEU A 129 8.42 -17.26 16.95
C LEU A 129 8.00 -16.97 15.51
N ALA A 130 7.34 -15.84 15.29
CA ALA A 130 6.96 -15.38 13.96
C ALA A 130 8.19 -15.21 13.06
N ASP A 131 9.22 -14.49 13.50
CA ASP A 131 10.44 -14.28 12.71
C ASP A 131 11.15 -15.61 12.37
N ASN A 132 11.18 -16.58 13.30
CA ASN A 132 11.74 -17.90 13.02
C ASN A 132 10.95 -18.66 11.95
N LEU A 133 9.62 -18.61 12.01
CA LEU A 133 8.76 -19.18 10.98
C LEU A 133 9.00 -18.52 9.63
N LEU A 134 9.04 -17.18 9.59
CA LEU A 134 9.22 -16.41 8.36
C LEU A 134 10.56 -16.74 7.70
N VAL A 135 11.65 -16.82 8.46
CA VAL A 135 12.98 -17.20 7.94
C VAL A 135 12.94 -18.61 7.36
N LYS A 136 12.30 -19.56 8.06
CA LYS A 136 12.18 -20.95 7.59
C LYS A 136 11.39 -21.06 6.27
N GLN A 137 10.35 -20.26 6.10
CA GLN A 137 9.44 -20.35 4.94
C GLN A 137 9.86 -19.47 3.76
N THR A 138 10.52 -18.34 4.03
CA THR A 138 10.78 -17.31 3.00
C THR A 138 12.24 -16.89 2.89
N GLY A 139 13.10 -17.32 3.81
CA GLY A 139 14.49 -16.87 3.94
C GLY A 139 14.65 -15.50 4.60
N ASP A 140 13.55 -14.78 4.86
CA ASP A 140 13.56 -13.42 5.41
C ASP A 140 12.76 -13.33 6.72
N ARG A 141 13.10 -12.33 7.55
CA ARG A 141 12.37 -11.98 8.78
C ARG A 141 11.62 -10.65 8.64
N GLY A 142 10.81 -10.31 9.64
CA GLY A 142 10.15 -9.01 9.71
C GLY A 142 9.22 -8.75 8.52
N PHE A 143 9.16 -7.49 8.07
CA PHE A 143 8.22 -7.06 7.02
C PHE A 143 8.33 -7.87 5.73
N TRP A 144 9.54 -8.06 5.21
CA TRP A 144 9.73 -8.75 3.93
C TRP A 144 9.40 -10.23 4.02
N GLY A 145 9.79 -10.88 5.12
CA GLY A 145 9.39 -12.26 5.39
C GLY A 145 7.87 -12.39 5.46
N PHE A 146 7.21 -11.53 6.25
CA PHE A 146 5.76 -11.51 6.39
C PHE A 146 5.04 -11.25 5.07
N TYR A 147 5.51 -10.25 4.32
CA TYR A 147 4.98 -9.92 3.01
C TYR A 147 5.05 -11.13 2.10
N ARG A 148 6.21 -11.79 1.95
CA ARG A 148 6.31 -12.98 1.09
C ARG A 148 5.50 -14.17 1.61
N TYR A 149 5.50 -14.41 2.91
CA TYR A 149 4.83 -15.57 3.50
C TYR A 149 3.31 -15.52 3.27
N THR A 150 2.71 -14.35 3.38
CA THR A 150 1.27 -14.15 3.19
C THR A 150 0.78 -14.36 1.75
N THR A 151 1.65 -14.52 0.75
CA THR A 151 1.23 -14.98 -0.60
C THR A 151 1.17 -16.50 -0.72
N GLN A 152 1.74 -17.23 0.25
CA GLN A 152 1.89 -18.69 0.22
C GLN A 152 0.81 -19.38 1.04
N VAL A 153 0.23 -18.69 2.01
CA VAL A 153 -0.77 -19.25 2.93
C VAL A 153 -2.07 -18.45 2.92
N PRO A 154 -3.24 -19.11 2.86
CA PRO A 154 -4.54 -18.42 2.88
C PRO A 154 -4.93 -17.92 4.28
N VAL A 155 -4.45 -18.59 5.32
CA VAL A 155 -4.71 -18.27 6.72
C VAL A 155 -3.38 -18.30 7.46
N LEU A 156 -3.14 -17.28 8.28
CA LEU A 156 -1.95 -17.22 9.11
C LEU A 156 -2.16 -18.07 10.37
N PRO A 157 -1.14 -18.83 10.81
CA PRO A 157 -1.18 -19.53 12.09
C PRO A 157 -1.30 -18.51 13.23
N THR A 158 -2.15 -18.78 14.21
CA THR A 158 -2.41 -17.85 15.32
C THR A 158 -2.04 -18.43 16.68
N GLU A 159 -1.72 -19.73 16.78
CA GLU A 159 -1.20 -20.34 18.01
C GLU A 159 0.30 -20.63 17.92
N ALA A 160 1.03 -20.42 19.02
CA ALA A 160 2.47 -20.63 19.11
C ALA A 160 2.90 -22.07 18.77
N ARG A 161 2.04 -23.05 19.07
CA ARG A 161 2.25 -24.45 18.70
C ARG A 161 2.32 -24.59 17.18
N ASP A 162 1.34 -24.06 16.47
CA ASP A 162 1.26 -24.12 15.01
C ASP A 162 2.49 -23.48 14.36
N LEU A 163 2.92 -22.31 14.86
CA LEU A 163 4.14 -21.64 14.39
C LEU A 163 5.40 -22.53 14.47
N GLN A 164 5.44 -23.48 15.42
CA GLN A 164 6.54 -24.42 15.60
C GLN A 164 6.32 -25.73 14.80
N THR A 165 5.08 -26.20 14.69
CA THR A 165 4.70 -27.51 14.14
C THR A 165 4.22 -27.48 12.69
N LEU A 166 4.15 -26.33 12.02
CA LEU A 166 3.68 -26.18 10.63
C LEU A 166 4.29 -27.20 9.65
N ALA A 167 5.51 -27.68 9.87
CA ALA A 167 6.12 -28.70 9.01
C ALA A 167 5.42 -30.08 9.05
N GLU A 168 4.61 -30.38 10.07
CA GLU A 168 3.89 -31.65 10.23
C GLU A 168 2.42 -31.53 9.79
N GLU A 169 1.73 -30.45 10.15
CA GLU A 169 0.34 -30.21 9.73
C GLU A 169 0.22 -29.90 8.24
N GLU A 170 1.18 -29.17 7.68
CA GLU A 170 1.23 -28.91 6.25
C GLU A 170 1.45 -30.21 5.45
N LYS A 171 2.19 -31.19 6.00
CA LYS A 171 2.29 -32.54 5.41
C LYS A 171 0.98 -33.30 5.49
N TRP A 172 0.23 -33.19 6.59
CA TRP A 172 -1.05 -33.88 6.77
C TRP A 172 -2.14 -33.32 5.84
N VAL A 173 -2.31 -31.99 5.77
CA VAL A 173 -3.25 -31.33 4.84
C VAL A 173 -2.89 -31.65 3.40
N ARG A 174 -1.59 -31.66 3.06
CA ARG A 174 -1.09 -32.07 1.75
C ARG A 174 -1.41 -33.54 1.47
N SER A 175 -1.23 -34.46 2.41
CA SER A 175 -1.56 -35.88 2.19
C SER A 175 -3.05 -36.12 1.98
N GLU A 176 -3.93 -35.41 2.71
CA GLU A 176 -5.38 -35.58 2.58
C GLU A 176 -5.91 -34.95 1.27
N LEU A 177 -5.40 -33.77 0.88
CA LEU A 177 -5.74 -33.15 -0.42
C LEU A 177 -5.26 -33.99 -1.61
N THR A 178 -4.08 -34.60 -1.52
CA THR A 178 -3.58 -35.48 -2.59
C THR A 178 -4.43 -36.74 -2.69
N ARG A 179 -4.89 -37.28 -1.55
CA ARG A 179 -5.78 -38.44 -1.48
C ARG A 179 -7.16 -38.18 -2.09
N PHE A 180 -7.72 -36.98 -1.92
CA PHE A 180 -9.05 -36.63 -2.45
C PHE A 180 -9.03 -36.07 -3.87
N SER A 181 -7.98 -35.37 -4.29
CA SER A 181 -7.94 -34.70 -5.60
C SER A 181 -7.10 -35.42 -6.66
N GLY A 182 -6.20 -36.34 -6.26
CA GLY A 182 -5.22 -36.95 -7.15
C GLY A 182 -4.17 -35.96 -7.71
N VAL A 183 -4.20 -34.69 -7.29
CA VAL A 183 -3.29 -33.64 -7.73
C VAL A 183 -2.09 -33.59 -6.79
N GLU A 184 -0.87 -33.55 -7.34
CA GLU A 184 0.36 -33.47 -6.57
C GLU A 184 0.37 -32.28 -5.59
N PRO A 185 0.88 -32.47 -4.35
CA PRO A 185 0.94 -31.41 -3.34
C PRO A 185 1.63 -30.12 -3.81
N GLY A 186 2.61 -30.25 -4.72
CA GLY A 186 3.36 -29.12 -5.24
C GLY A 186 2.54 -28.18 -6.13
N VAL A 187 1.47 -28.67 -6.75
CA VAL A 187 0.65 -27.88 -7.68
C VAL A 187 -0.20 -26.85 -6.94
N PHE A 188 -0.84 -27.24 -5.82
CA PHE A 188 -1.64 -26.31 -5.02
C PHE A 188 -0.80 -25.16 -4.46
N SER A 189 0.36 -25.46 -3.86
CA SER A 189 1.26 -24.43 -3.34
C SER A 189 1.73 -23.46 -4.43
N LYS A 190 2.03 -23.98 -5.63
CA LYS A 190 2.41 -23.16 -6.78
C LYS A 190 1.27 -22.25 -7.26
N VAL A 191 0.04 -22.77 -7.30
CA VAL A 191 -1.16 -21.99 -7.66
C VAL A 191 -1.40 -20.90 -6.62
N PHE A 192 -1.43 -21.21 -5.33
CA PHE A 192 -1.60 -20.20 -4.28
C PHE A 192 -0.53 -19.11 -4.34
N HIS A 193 0.74 -19.49 -4.50
CA HIS A 193 1.83 -18.52 -4.62
C HIS A 193 1.66 -17.62 -5.87
N MET A 194 1.33 -18.20 -7.03
CA MET A 194 1.09 -17.42 -8.26
C MET A 194 -0.14 -16.51 -8.12
N THR A 195 -1.24 -17.00 -7.55
CA THR A 195 -2.46 -16.24 -7.33
C THR A 195 -2.22 -15.11 -6.34
N GLY A 196 -1.54 -15.37 -5.21
CA GLY A 196 -1.21 -14.36 -4.21
C GLY A 196 -0.35 -13.23 -4.78
N TRP A 197 0.68 -13.57 -5.57
CA TRP A 197 1.46 -12.55 -6.28
C TRP A 197 0.65 -11.83 -7.36
N GLY A 198 -0.21 -12.55 -8.10
CA GLY A 198 -1.08 -11.98 -9.13
C GLY A 198 -2.01 -10.91 -8.55
N ILE A 199 -2.67 -11.21 -7.42
CA ILE A 199 -3.55 -10.28 -6.70
C ILE A 199 -2.77 -9.03 -6.26
N ARG A 200 -1.57 -9.20 -5.70
CA ARG A 200 -0.76 -8.05 -5.26
C ARG A 200 -0.25 -7.20 -6.40
N ILE A 201 0.24 -7.81 -7.47
CA ILE A 201 0.66 -7.07 -8.67
C ILE A 201 -0.52 -6.29 -9.23
N PHE A 202 -1.70 -6.92 -9.28
CA PHE A 202 -2.93 -6.25 -9.70
C PHE A 202 -3.23 -5.03 -8.82
N TYR A 203 -3.25 -5.16 -7.49
CA TYR A 203 -3.53 -4.03 -6.60
C TYR A 203 -2.43 -2.95 -6.61
N MET A 204 -1.16 -3.34 -6.75
CA MET A 204 -0.05 -2.39 -6.90
C MET A 204 -0.18 -1.58 -8.19
N LEU A 205 -0.51 -2.23 -9.32
CA LEU A 205 -0.74 -1.55 -10.59
C LEU A 205 -1.96 -0.64 -10.52
N LEU A 206 -3.06 -1.13 -9.94
CA LEU A 206 -4.27 -0.35 -9.75
C LEU A 206 -4.00 0.90 -8.90
N ALA A 207 -3.27 0.76 -7.80
CA ALA A 207 -2.84 1.87 -6.95
C ALA A 207 -1.95 2.86 -7.71
N ALA A 208 -0.95 2.36 -8.46
CA ALA A 208 -0.02 3.16 -9.25
C ALA A 208 -0.73 3.99 -10.34
N ILE A 209 -1.65 3.36 -11.07
CA ILE A 209 -2.45 4.05 -12.09
C ILE A 209 -3.39 5.07 -11.43
N THR A 210 -4.03 4.71 -10.32
CA THR A 210 -4.96 5.59 -9.62
C THR A 210 -4.27 6.84 -9.08
N VAL A 211 -3.15 6.68 -8.37
CA VAL A 211 -2.40 7.83 -7.84
C VAL A 211 -1.92 8.72 -8.97
N LEU A 212 -1.48 8.15 -10.10
CA LEU A 212 -1.06 8.91 -11.27
C LEU A 212 -2.20 9.73 -11.88
N ILE A 213 -3.36 9.11 -12.16
CA ILE A 213 -4.52 9.80 -12.75
C ILE A 213 -4.98 10.94 -11.85
N TYR A 214 -5.13 10.68 -10.54
CA TYR A 214 -5.62 11.70 -9.61
C TYR A 214 -4.58 12.76 -9.30
N PHE A 215 -3.29 12.42 -9.35
CA PHE A 215 -2.21 13.41 -9.31
C PHE A 215 -2.31 14.37 -10.48
N LEU A 216 -2.46 13.87 -11.72
CA LEU A 216 -2.63 14.71 -12.90
C LEU A 216 -3.86 15.62 -12.76
N LYS A 217 -5.01 15.08 -12.33
CA LYS A 217 -6.21 15.88 -12.04
C LYS A 217 -5.96 16.97 -11.00
N GLY A 218 -5.22 16.65 -9.94
CA GLY A 218 -4.84 17.63 -8.90
C GLY A 218 -3.92 18.72 -9.45
N THR A 219 -2.98 18.37 -10.34
CA THR A 219 -2.12 19.36 -10.99
C THR A 219 -2.88 20.25 -11.97
N ASP A 220 -3.84 19.70 -12.71
CA ASP A 220 -4.69 20.47 -13.63
C ASP A 220 -5.57 21.46 -12.85
N TRP A 221 -6.16 20.99 -11.74
CA TRP A 221 -6.88 21.85 -10.81
C TRP A 221 -5.96 22.97 -10.28
N ALA A 222 -4.76 22.64 -9.80
CA ALA A 222 -3.80 23.63 -9.30
C ALA A 222 -3.40 24.67 -10.36
N GLU A 223 -3.23 24.26 -11.62
CA GLU A 223 -2.90 25.15 -12.72
C GLU A 223 -4.05 26.10 -13.06
N SER A 224 -5.31 25.63 -13.00
CA SER A 224 -6.50 26.45 -13.23
C SER A 224 -6.68 27.58 -12.21
N GLN A 225 -6.17 27.40 -11.00
CA GLN A 225 -6.25 28.38 -9.91
C GLN A 225 -5.12 29.43 -9.97
N ARG A 226 -4.10 29.23 -10.81
CA ARG A 226 -3.01 30.20 -10.94
C ARG A 226 -3.47 31.41 -11.77
N PRO A 227 -3.16 32.65 -11.36
CA PRO A 227 -3.46 33.83 -12.17
C PRO A 227 -2.89 33.68 -13.58
N GLN A 228 -3.74 33.81 -14.60
CA GLN A 228 -3.25 33.82 -15.98
C GLN A 228 -2.42 35.09 -16.21
N PRO A 229 -1.26 35.00 -16.88
CA PRO A 229 -0.55 36.20 -17.29
C PRO A 229 -1.45 37.02 -18.20
N SER A 230 -1.64 38.31 -17.90
CA SER A 230 -2.45 39.23 -18.69
C SER A 230 -2.09 39.12 -20.18
N PRO A 231 -3.08 39.17 -21.11
CA PRO A 231 -2.79 39.16 -22.54
C PRO A 231 -1.74 40.22 -22.85
N ARG A 232 -0.67 39.84 -23.57
CA ARG A 232 0.33 40.83 -23.99
C ARG A 232 -0.40 41.90 -24.80
N PRO A 233 -0.18 43.20 -24.54
CA PRO A 233 -0.79 44.25 -25.34
C PRO A 233 -0.45 44.00 -26.81
N ILE A 234 -1.48 43.94 -27.65
CA ILE A 234 -1.32 43.81 -29.10
C ILE A 234 -0.50 45.03 -29.55
N PRO A 235 0.63 44.86 -30.26
CA PRO A 235 1.36 45.99 -30.79
C PRO A 235 0.41 46.81 -31.67
N ARG A 236 0.19 48.08 -31.32
CA ARG A 236 -0.57 48.99 -32.18
C ARG A 236 0.19 49.10 -33.49
N VAL A 237 -0.40 48.58 -34.57
CA VAL A 237 0.11 48.82 -35.92
C VAL A 237 0.01 50.33 -36.16
N PRO A 238 1.11 51.03 -36.49
CA PRO A 238 1.03 52.45 -36.80
C PRO A 238 0.13 52.65 -38.01
N GLN A 239 -0.96 53.41 -37.84
CA GLN A 239 -1.76 53.89 -38.95
C GLN A 239 -0.86 54.82 -39.78
N LYS A 240 -0.49 54.38 -40.99
CA LYS A 240 0.09 55.27 -41.99
C LYS A 240 -0.99 56.30 -42.36
N ARG A 241 -0.71 57.58 -42.09
CA ARG A 241 -1.47 58.71 -42.62
C ARG A 241 -1.10 58.94 -44.08
#